data_AF-A0A9C6TF25-F1
#
_entry.id   AF-A0A9C6TF25-F1
#
_cell.length_a   1.000
_cell.length_b   1.000
_cell.length_c   1.000
_cell.angle_alpha   90.00
_cell.angle_beta   90.00
_cell.angle_gamma   90.00
#
_symmetry.space_group_name_H-M   'P 1'
#
loop_
_entity.id
_entity.type
_entity.pdbx_description
1 polymer ?
#
loop_
_entity_poly.entity_id
_entity_poly.type
_entity_poly.pdbx_seq_one_letter_code
_entity_poly.pdbx_strand_id
1 'polypeptide(L)'
;MLLFSSILNSRVPVHGQPENIYDQIKDIIMEYIRPEESIILNVLSATVDFTTCESIRMSQSVDKTGLRTLAVVTKADKSPEGLLEKVTVDDVNIGLGYVCIRNRIGDESYEEARIEEERLFESHPMLSKIDKSIVGVPVLAQRLVQVQGMIISKTLPEIVKKINEKLTYKLT
;
A
#
# COMPACT_ATOMS: atom_id res chain seq x y z
N MET A 1 6.68 6.40 1.18
CA MET A 1 5.92 5.22 0.74
C MET A 1 6.49 4.04 1.47
N LEU A 2 5.68 3.33 2.25
CA LEU A 2 6.12 2.15 2.99
C LEU A 2 5.20 0.99 2.64
N LEU A 3 5.81 -0.17 2.39
CA LEU A 3 5.15 -1.41 1.99
C LEU A 3 4.95 -2.27 3.26
N PHE A 4 3.72 -2.46 3.71
CA PHE A 4 3.46 -2.90 5.10
C PHE A 4 3.25 -4.42 5.34
N SER A 5 2.67 -5.19 4.41
CA SER A 5 2.19 -6.53 4.78
C SER A 5 3.26 -7.61 4.97
N SER A 6 4.39 -7.56 4.25
CA SER A 6 5.38 -8.64 4.37
C SER A 6 6.12 -8.63 5.71
N ILE A 7 6.21 -7.48 6.37
CA ILE A 7 7.02 -7.28 7.58
C ILE A 7 6.28 -7.78 8.84
N LEU A 8 4.95 -7.69 8.89
CA LEU A 8 4.15 -8.08 10.07
C LEU A 8 3.93 -9.60 10.22
N ASN A 9 4.35 -10.42 9.25
CA ASN A 9 4.20 -11.88 9.33
C ASN A 9 5.18 -12.56 10.32
N SER A 10 6.17 -11.84 10.84
CA SER A 10 7.09 -12.33 11.88
C SER A 10 6.49 -12.21 13.28
N ARG A 11 5.37 -12.88 13.52
CA ARG A 11 4.77 -13.00 14.88
C ARG A 11 5.55 -13.96 15.78
N VAL A 12 6.37 -14.82 15.18
CA VAL A 12 7.19 -15.79 15.89
C VAL A 12 8.66 -15.38 15.71
N PRO A 13 9.39 -15.06 16.79
CA PRO A 13 10.82 -14.83 16.73
C PRO A 13 11.50 -16.05 16.11
N VAL A 14 12.21 -15.86 14.99
CA VAL A 14 13.12 -16.89 14.48
C VAL A 14 14.42 -16.84 15.26
N HIS A 15 15.13 -17.97 15.37
CA HIS A 15 16.35 -18.10 16.19
C HIS A 15 17.29 -16.87 16.04
N GLY A 16 17.52 -16.17 17.15
CA GLY A 16 18.38 -14.96 17.20
C GLY A 16 17.63 -13.62 17.24
N GLN A 17 16.30 -13.60 17.12
CA GLN A 17 15.50 -12.38 17.29
C GLN A 17 15.10 -12.14 18.76
N PRO A 18 14.99 -10.87 19.20
CA PRO A 18 14.43 -10.53 20.50
C PRO A 18 12.98 -11.02 20.65
N GLU A 19 12.57 -11.37 21.87
CA GLU A 19 11.18 -11.79 22.16
C GLU A 19 10.14 -10.72 21.81
N ASN A 20 10.52 -9.44 21.90
CA ASN A 20 9.67 -8.29 21.57
C ASN A 20 9.86 -7.78 20.13
N ILE A 21 10.40 -8.58 19.20
CA ILE A 21 10.66 -8.15 17.82
C ILE A 21 9.41 -7.60 17.12
N TYR A 22 8.25 -8.18 17.41
CA TYR A 22 6.98 -7.75 16.86
C TYR A 22 6.62 -6.31 17.30
N ASP A 23 6.77 -6.00 18.59
CA ASP A 23 6.50 -4.65 19.10
C ASP A 23 7.51 -3.64 18.53
N GLN A 24 8.78 -4.02 18.41
CA GLN A 24 9.80 -3.16 17.78
C GLN A 24 9.45 -2.84 16.33
N ILE A 25 9.06 -3.85 15.53
CA ILE A 25 8.63 -3.67 14.13
C ILE A 25 7.40 -2.75 14.07
N LYS A 26 6.44 -2.98 14.95
CA LYS A 26 5.21 -2.18 15.02
C LYS A 26 5.54 -0.72 15.33
N ASP A 27 6.39 -0.46 16.31
CA ASP A 27 6.78 0.90 16.71
C ASP A 27 7.50 1.62 15.56
N ILE A 28 8.42 0.94 14.87
CA ILE A 28 9.06 1.47 13.65
C ILE A 28 8.01 1.82 12.61
N ILE A 29 7.09 0.91 12.29
CA ILE A 29 6.02 1.17 11.31
C ILE A 29 5.21 2.40 11.72
N MET A 30 4.79 2.47 12.99
CA MET A 30 3.97 3.56 13.52
C MET A 30 4.68 4.91 13.42
N GLU A 31 6.00 4.96 13.64
CA GLU A 31 6.80 6.18 13.48
C GLU A 31 6.63 6.80 12.09
N TYR A 32 6.61 5.97 11.04
CA TYR A 32 6.51 6.47 9.68
C TYR A 32 5.09 6.65 9.14
N ILE A 33 4.07 5.96 9.68
CA ILE A 33 2.68 6.13 9.22
C ILE A 33 1.90 7.20 9.98
N ARG A 34 2.36 7.62 11.16
CA ARG A 34 1.72 8.67 11.96
C ARG A 34 1.73 10.05 11.28
N PRO A 35 2.83 10.52 10.64
CA PRO A 35 2.82 11.80 9.95
C PRO A 35 1.74 11.86 8.87
N GLU A 36 0.90 12.89 8.88
CA GLU A 36 -0.20 13.06 7.91
C GLU A 36 0.31 13.27 6.48
N GLU A 37 1.56 13.70 6.34
CA GLU A 37 2.25 13.92 5.09
C GLU A 37 2.70 12.60 4.42
N SER A 38 2.58 11.46 5.12
CA SER A 38 3.02 10.15 4.63
C SER A 38 1.92 9.40 3.86
N ILE A 39 2.28 8.87 2.68
CA ILE A 39 1.43 7.91 1.96
C ILE A 39 1.62 6.52 2.57
N ILE A 40 0.51 5.88 2.90
CA ILE A 40 0.44 4.50 3.37
C ILE A 40 0.14 3.60 2.18
N LEU A 41 1.01 2.62 1.94
CA LEU A 41 0.82 1.61 0.90
C LEU A 41 0.59 0.24 1.53
N ASN A 42 -0.68 -0.12 1.68
CA ASN A 42 -1.06 -1.43 2.20
C ASN A 42 -0.91 -2.48 1.11
N VAL A 43 0.22 -3.17 1.10
CA VAL A 43 0.38 -4.39 0.31
C VAL A 43 -0.52 -5.46 0.92
N LEU A 44 -1.30 -6.17 0.11
CA LEU A 44 -2.17 -7.26 0.56
C LEU A 44 -1.98 -8.44 -0.40
N SER A 45 -2.14 -9.67 0.08
CA SER A 45 -2.13 -10.85 -0.79
C SER A 45 -3.56 -11.17 -1.22
N ALA A 46 -3.83 -11.37 -2.50
CA ALA A 46 -5.16 -11.77 -2.97
C ALA A 46 -5.67 -13.07 -2.28
N THR A 47 -4.72 -13.91 -1.85
CA THR A 47 -4.95 -15.20 -1.18
C THR A 47 -5.46 -15.10 0.26
N VAL A 48 -5.45 -13.91 0.88
CA VAL A 48 -5.89 -13.75 2.27
C VAL A 48 -7.21 -12.99 2.37
N ASP A 49 -7.85 -13.06 3.52
CA ASP A 49 -8.97 -12.20 3.90
C ASP A 49 -8.42 -10.86 4.40
N PHE A 50 -8.80 -9.77 3.72
CA PHE A 50 -8.31 -8.42 4.02
C PHE A 50 -8.78 -7.94 5.40
N THR A 51 -9.93 -8.38 5.88
CA THR A 51 -10.46 -7.99 7.20
C THR A 51 -9.58 -8.48 8.35
N THR A 52 -8.81 -9.54 8.10
CA THR A 52 -7.88 -10.13 9.08
C THR A 52 -6.50 -9.46 9.08
N CYS A 53 -6.22 -8.61 8.08
CA CYS A 53 -4.90 -8.04 7.87
C CYS A 53 -4.59 -6.95 8.89
N GLU A 54 -3.46 -7.13 9.57
CA GLU A 54 -3.01 -6.22 10.61
C GLU A 54 -2.56 -4.86 10.06
N SER A 55 -1.97 -4.84 8.86
CA SER A 55 -1.60 -3.62 8.14
C SER A 55 -2.79 -2.69 7.94
N ILE A 56 -3.97 -3.25 7.63
CA ILE A 56 -5.22 -2.50 7.50
C ILE A 56 -5.58 -1.86 8.85
N ARG A 57 -5.61 -2.65 9.94
CA ARG A 57 -5.92 -2.13 11.28
C ARG A 57 -4.97 -1.03 11.72
N MET A 58 -3.67 -1.18 11.44
CA MET A 58 -2.66 -0.17 11.74
C MET A 58 -2.88 1.11 10.93
N SER A 59 -3.08 0.99 9.61
CA SER A 59 -3.33 2.15 8.75
C SER A 59 -4.59 2.91 9.16
N GLN A 60 -5.70 2.21 9.46
CA GLN A 60 -6.95 2.83 9.92
C GLN A 60 -6.80 3.54 11.27
N SER A 61 -5.86 3.10 12.13
CA SER A 61 -5.62 3.77 13.41
C SER A 61 -5.05 5.19 13.25
N VAL A 62 -4.42 5.49 12.10
CA VAL A 62 -3.79 6.78 11.78
C VAL A 62 -4.38 7.48 10.55
N ASP A 63 -5.24 6.81 9.78
CA ASP A 63 -5.91 7.32 8.58
C ASP A 63 -7.32 6.70 8.44
N LYS A 64 -8.23 7.05 9.35
CA LYS A 64 -9.60 6.49 9.41
C LYS A 64 -10.44 6.75 8.16
N THR A 65 -10.19 7.86 7.47
CA THR A 65 -10.91 8.26 6.26
C THR A 65 -10.24 7.76 4.98
N GLY A 66 -9.05 7.16 5.08
CA GLY A 66 -8.32 6.60 3.94
C GLY A 66 -7.81 7.64 2.94
N LEU A 67 -7.60 8.89 3.36
CA LEU A 67 -7.23 9.99 2.44
C LEU A 67 -5.81 9.85 1.89
N ARG A 68 -4.98 9.02 2.53
CA ARG A 68 -3.56 8.81 2.17
C ARG A 68 -3.20 7.32 2.17
N THR A 69 -4.18 6.44 2.19
CA THR A 69 -4.00 4.98 2.22
C THR A 69 -4.47 4.34 0.91
N LEU A 70 -3.53 3.73 0.18
CA LEU A 70 -3.77 2.96 -1.03
C LEU A 70 -3.49 1.47 -0.74
N ALA A 71 -4.37 0.58 -1.22
CA ALA A 71 -4.13 -0.86 -1.12
C ALA A 71 -3.56 -1.43 -2.43
N VAL A 72 -2.51 -2.23 -2.34
CA VAL A 72 -1.88 -2.93 -3.47
C VAL A 72 -2.09 -4.42 -3.28
N VAL A 73 -2.95 -5.02 -4.08
CA VAL A 73 -3.25 -6.44 -4.01
C VAL A 73 -2.29 -7.21 -4.91
N THR A 74 -1.41 -7.98 -4.28
CA THR A 74 -0.40 -8.83 -4.92
C THR A 74 -0.91 -10.26 -5.08
N LYS A 75 -0.18 -11.07 -5.86
CA LYS A 75 -0.50 -12.49 -6.10
C LYS A 75 -1.91 -12.70 -6.70
N ALA A 76 -2.38 -11.76 -7.52
CA ALA A 76 -3.68 -11.86 -8.18
C ALA A 76 -3.81 -13.15 -9.02
N ASP A 77 -2.70 -13.61 -9.59
CA ASP A 77 -2.58 -14.89 -10.32
C ASP A 77 -2.89 -16.12 -9.45
N LYS A 78 -2.64 -16.06 -8.14
CA LYS A 78 -2.81 -17.19 -7.21
C LYS A 78 -4.22 -17.32 -6.66
N SER A 79 -4.99 -16.23 -6.63
CA SER A 79 -6.35 -16.22 -6.09
C SER A 79 -7.26 -15.31 -6.92
N PRO A 80 -7.53 -15.68 -8.18
CA PRO A 80 -8.38 -14.89 -9.06
C PRO A 80 -9.86 -14.95 -8.68
N GLU A 81 -10.29 -16.03 -8.03
CA GLU A 81 -11.66 -16.21 -7.57
C GLU A 81 -11.98 -15.22 -6.44
N GLY A 82 -13.12 -14.54 -6.57
CA GLY A 82 -13.58 -13.54 -5.59
C GLY A 82 -12.77 -12.24 -5.54
N LEU A 83 -11.66 -12.10 -6.27
CA LEU A 83 -10.83 -10.89 -6.20
C LEU A 83 -11.58 -9.63 -6.65
N LEU A 84 -12.35 -9.72 -7.75
CA LEU A 84 -13.18 -8.61 -8.23
C LEU A 84 -14.16 -8.12 -7.15
N GLU A 85 -14.82 -9.05 -6.46
CA GLU A 85 -15.76 -8.72 -5.39
C GLU A 85 -15.04 -8.04 -4.23
N LYS A 86 -13.93 -8.62 -3.74
CA LYS A 86 -13.11 -8.05 -2.65
C LYS A 86 -12.72 -6.60 -2.89
N VAL A 87 -12.30 -6.25 -4.12
CA VAL A 87 -11.82 -4.89 -4.44
C VAL A 87 -12.94 -3.93 -4.86
N THR A 88 -14.15 -4.44 -5.13
CA THR A 88 -15.31 -3.63 -5.52
C THR A 88 -16.20 -3.32 -4.32
N VAL A 89 -16.41 -4.30 -3.44
CA VAL A 89 -17.22 -4.15 -2.21
C VAL A 89 -16.48 -3.31 -1.17
N ASP A 90 -15.15 -3.48 -1.08
CA ASP A 90 -14.29 -2.75 -0.15
C ASP A 90 -14.73 -2.86 1.33
N ASP A 91 -14.84 -4.10 1.84
CA ASP A 91 -15.26 -4.39 3.23
C ASP A 91 -14.36 -3.75 4.31
N VAL A 92 -13.16 -3.29 3.93
CA VAL A 92 -12.18 -2.67 4.83
C VAL A 92 -12.02 -1.16 4.61
N ASN A 93 -12.84 -0.56 3.74
CA ASN A 93 -12.95 0.88 3.51
C ASN A 93 -11.60 1.58 3.22
N ILE A 94 -10.94 1.18 2.13
CA ILE A 94 -9.68 1.80 1.68
C ILE A 94 -9.99 3.05 0.86
N GLY A 95 -9.77 4.23 1.46
CA GLY A 95 -10.18 5.50 0.85
C GLY A 95 -9.58 5.81 -0.54
N LEU A 96 -8.30 5.52 -0.81
CA LEU A 96 -7.73 5.68 -2.17
C LEU A 96 -8.00 4.48 -3.10
N GLY A 97 -8.69 3.47 -2.60
CA GLY A 97 -9.04 2.23 -3.32
C GLY A 97 -7.89 1.24 -3.45
N TYR A 98 -8.02 0.39 -4.46
CA TYR A 98 -7.13 -0.76 -4.70
C TYR A 98 -6.40 -0.64 -6.03
N VAL A 99 -5.23 -1.26 -6.11
CA VAL A 99 -4.60 -1.64 -7.38
C VAL A 99 -4.13 -3.10 -7.30
N CYS A 100 -4.60 -3.95 -8.21
CA CYS A 100 -4.20 -5.35 -8.29
C CYS A 100 -2.99 -5.52 -9.20
N ILE A 101 -2.00 -6.28 -8.78
CA ILE A 101 -0.77 -6.51 -9.55
C ILE A 101 -0.39 -7.99 -9.57
N ARG A 102 0.44 -8.35 -10.55
CA ARG A 102 1.15 -9.62 -10.62
C ARG A 102 2.63 -9.35 -10.33
N ASN A 103 3.15 -10.00 -9.29
CA ASN A 103 4.57 -9.93 -8.97
C ASN A 103 5.37 -10.75 -10.00
N ARG A 104 6.66 -10.43 -10.14
CA ARG A 104 7.62 -11.26 -10.86
C ARG A 104 7.73 -12.63 -10.20
N ILE A 105 7.78 -13.71 -10.99
CA ILE A 105 7.91 -15.08 -10.50
C ILE A 105 9.13 -15.78 -11.12
N GLY A 106 9.77 -16.67 -10.37
CA GLY A 106 10.95 -17.40 -10.84
C GLY A 106 12.07 -16.48 -11.34
N ASP A 107 12.60 -16.81 -12.51
CA ASP A 107 13.72 -16.11 -13.16
C ASP A 107 13.28 -15.14 -14.27
N GLU A 108 12.00 -14.76 -14.30
CA GLU A 108 11.50 -13.73 -15.24
C GLU A 108 12.34 -12.45 -15.18
N SER A 109 12.62 -11.86 -16.34
CA SER A 109 13.05 -10.47 -16.44
C SER A 109 11.94 -9.51 -16.02
N TYR A 110 12.28 -8.23 -15.86
CA TYR A 110 11.28 -7.22 -15.54
C TYR A 110 10.26 -7.07 -16.69
N GLU A 111 10.75 -7.03 -17.92
CA GLU A 111 9.97 -6.91 -19.16
C GLU A 111 9.02 -8.09 -19.33
N GLU A 112 9.52 -9.32 -19.20
CA GLU A 112 8.68 -10.53 -19.27
C GLU A 112 7.58 -10.50 -18.21
N ALA A 113 7.90 -10.11 -16.97
CA ALA A 113 6.92 -10.02 -15.91
C ALA A 113 5.85 -8.95 -16.15
N ARG A 114 6.12 -7.90 -16.94
CA ARG A 114 5.12 -6.89 -17.33
C ARG A 114 4.23 -7.39 -18.46
N ILE A 115 4.80 -8.08 -19.45
CA ILE A 115 4.02 -8.73 -20.52
C ILE A 115 3.05 -9.76 -19.94
N GLU A 116 3.52 -10.61 -19.02
CA GLU A 116 2.68 -11.62 -18.38
C GLU A 116 1.62 -11.01 -17.44
N GLU A 117 1.90 -9.87 -16.82
CA GLU A 117 0.90 -9.13 -16.04
C GLU A 117 -0.23 -8.58 -16.94
N GLU A 118 0.13 -7.95 -18.04
CA GLU A 118 -0.82 -7.42 -19.02
C GLU A 118 -1.70 -8.56 -19.56
N ARG A 119 -1.08 -9.65 -20.01
CA ARG A 119 -1.77 -10.85 -20.47
C ARG A 119 -2.73 -11.41 -19.42
N LEU A 120 -2.33 -11.47 -18.16
CA LEU A 120 -3.16 -11.95 -17.06
C LEU A 120 -4.44 -11.11 -16.92
N PHE A 121 -4.30 -9.79 -16.86
CA PHE A 121 -5.45 -8.89 -16.68
C PHE A 121 -6.23 -8.65 -17.98
N GLU A 122 -5.75 -9.08 -19.14
CA GLU A 122 -6.51 -9.02 -20.40
C GLU A 122 -7.30 -10.29 -20.71
N SER A 123 -6.70 -11.46 -20.47
CA SER A 123 -7.22 -12.72 -20.99
C SER A 123 -7.81 -13.65 -19.93
N HIS A 124 -7.45 -13.48 -18.65
CA HIS A 124 -7.92 -14.39 -17.62
C HIS A 124 -9.45 -14.24 -17.40
N PRO A 125 -10.25 -15.32 -17.42
CA PRO A 125 -11.72 -15.25 -17.43
C PRO A 125 -12.37 -14.45 -16.29
N MET A 126 -11.70 -14.36 -15.15
CA MET A 126 -12.16 -13.61 -13.97
C MET A 126 -11.46 -12.26 -13.81
N LEU A 127 -10.15 -12.19 -14.06
CA LEU A 127 -9.37 -10.98 -13.77
C LEU A 127 -9.53 -9.92 -14.86
N SER A 128 -9.84 -10.33 -16.09
CA SER A 128 -10.17 -9.43 -17.20
C SER A 128 -11.42 -8.58 -16.97
N LYS A 129 -12.26 -8.97 -16.00
CA LYS A 129 -13.46 -8.23 -15.59
C LYS A 129 -13.16 -7.11 -14.59
N ILE A 130 -11.95 -7.07 -14.02
CA ILE A 130 -11.53 -6.00 -13.12
C ILE A 130 -11.24 -4.75 -13.96
N ASP A 131 -11.71 -3.59 -13.48
CA ASP A 131 -11.53 -2.32 -14.16
C ASP A 131 -10.03 -2.03 -14.44
N LYS A 132 -9.73 -1.62 -15.67
CA LYS A 132 -8.36 -1.39 -16.13
C LYS A 132 -7.65 -0.26 -15.38
N SER A 133 -8.40 0.65 -14.76
CA SER A 133 -7.87 1.75 -13.94
C SER A 133 -7.39 1.33 -12.54
N ILE A 134 -7.52 0.05 -12.19
CA ILE A 134 -7.09 -0.52 -10.91
C ILE A 134 -6.28 -1.82 -11.07
N VAL A 135 -5.69 -2.09 -12.24
CA VAL A 135 -4.85 -3.27 -12.46
C VAL A 135 -3.53 -2.92 -13.12
N GLY A 136 -2.47 -3.62 -12.71
CA GLY A 136 -1.15 -3.52 -13.28
C GLY A 136 -0.23 -2.50 -12.61
N VAL A 137 1.07 -2.77 -12.67
CA VAL A 137 2.12 -1.89 -12.14
C VAL A 137 2.19 -0.54 -12.86
N PRO A 138 1.96 -0.42 -14.19
CA PRO A 138 1.90 0.91 -14.82
C PRO A 138 0.83 1.81 -14.21
N VAL A 139 -0.35 1.26 -13.93
CA VAL A 139 -1.46 1.97 -13.26
C VAL A 139 -1.10 2.29 -11.82
N LEU A 140 -0.49 1.36 -11.08
CA LEU A 140 0.01 1.62 -9.73
C LEU A 140 0.99 2.80 -9.71
N ALA A 141 1.96 2.83 -10.62
CA ALA A 141 2.93 3.91 -10.73
C ALA A 141 2.26 5.25 -11.00
N GLN A 142 1.31 5.30 -11.94
CA GLN A 142 0.54 6.51 -12.25
C GLN A 142 -0.26 7.01 -11.03
N ARG A 143 -0.97 6.10 -10.33
CA ARG A 143 -1.73 6.42 -9.12
C ARG A 143 -0.84 6.97 -8.02
N LEU A 144 0.31 6.34 -7.77
CA LEU A 144 1.27 6.81 -6.76
C LEU A 144 1.79 8.21 -7.06
N VAL A 145 2.09 8.52 -8.33
CA VAL A 145 2.52 9.87 -8.75
C VAL A 145 1.41 10.89 -8.50
N GLN A 146 0.15 10.58 -8.83
CA GLN A 146 -0.99 11.48 -8.59
C GLN A 146 -1.21 11.75 -7.10
N VAL A 147 -1.23 10.70 -6.29
CA VAL A 147 -1.41 10.80 -4.83
C VAL A 147 -0.27 11.59 -4.20
N GLN A 148 0.97 11.35 -4.63
CA GLN A 148 2.14 12.08 -4.15
C GLN A 148 2.08 13.56 -4.53
N GLY A 149 1.70 13.88 -5.76
CA GLY A 149 1.50 15.27 -6.20
C GLY A 149 0.44 16.00 -5.37
N MET A 150 -0.68 15.34 -5.09
CA MET A 150 -1.77 15.88 -4.27
C MET A 150 -1.30 16.18 -2.84
N ILE A 151 -0.59 15.25 -2.21
CA ILE A 151 -0.09 15.43 -0.84
C ILE A 151 0.98 16.52 -0.79
N ILE A 152 1.92 16.55 -1.74
CA ILE A 152 2.93 17.63 -1.80
C ILE A 152 2.24 18.99 -1.92
N SER A 153 1.25 19.13 -2.81
CA SER A 153 0.53 20.39 -2.99
C SER A 153 -0.20 20.85 -1.73
N LYS A 154 -0.81 19.92 -0.99
CA LYS A 154 -1.53 20.22 0.25
C LYS A 154 -0.58 20.58 1.40
N THR A 155 0.56 19.92 1.47
CA THR A 155 1.47 19.97 2.63
C THR A 155 2.53 21.06 2.52
N LEU A 156 2.99 21.38 1.31
CA LEU A 156 4.08 22.34 1.08
C LEU A 156 3.83 23.72 1.74
N PRO A 157 2.63 24.33 1.67
CA PRO A 157 2.37 25.60 2.34
C PRO A 157 2.60 25.55 3.85
N GLU A 158 2.15 24.49 4.51
CA GLU A 158 2.31 24.30 5.96
C GLU A 158 3.77 24.04 6.34
N ILE A 159 4.53 23.33 5.52
CA ILE A 159 5.98 23.16 5.71
C ILE A 159 6.69 24.52 5.65
N VAL A 160 6.39 25.34 4.63
CA VAL A 160 6.97 26.68 4.47
C VAL A 160 6.63 27.56 5.68
N LYS A 161 5.38 27.53 6.14
CA LYS A 161 4.94 28.25 7.34
C LYS A 161 5.72 27.82 8.58
N LYS A 162 5.83 26.52 8.85
CA LYS A 162 6.59 25.97 10.00
C LYS A 162 8.08 26.36 9.95
N ILE A 163 8.68 26.42 8.77
CA ILE A 163 10.08 26.86 8.60
C ILE A 163 10.22 28.34 8.97
N ASN A 164 9.34 29.19 8.44
CA ASN A 164 9.37 30.63 8.69
C ASN A 164 9.16 30.96 10.18
N GLU A 165 8.20 30.31 10.83
CA GLU A 165 7.96 30.46 12.28
C GLU A 165 9.21 30.12 13.11
N LYS A 166 9.89 29.01 12.79
CA LYS A 166 11.14 28.61 13.46
C LYS A 166 12.29 29.56 13.19
N LEU A 167 12.34 30.18 12.01
CA LEU A 167 13.39 31.14 11.66
C LEU A 167 13.18 32.46 12.42
N THR A 168 11.95 32.96 12.48
CA THR A 168 11.59 34.16 13.24
C THR A 168 11.87 33.98 14.73
N TYR A 169 11.52 32.83 15.31
CA TYR A 169 11.81 32.53 16.72
C TYR A 169 13.31 32.53 17.06
N LYS A 170 14.19 32.20 16.11
CA LYS A 170 15.66 32.22 16.33
C LYS A 170 16.29 33.61 16.14
N LEU A 171 15.55 34.57 15.60
CA LEU A 171 16.01 35.94 15.32
C LEU A 171 15.56 36.96 16.38
N THR A 172 14.71 36.54 17.32
CA THR A 172 14.29 37.25 18.55
C THR A 172 14.83 36.55 19.77
#